data_AF-A0A2A5V5X4-F1
#
_entry.id   AF-A0A2A5V5X4-F1
#
_cell.length_a   1.000
_cell.length_b   1.000
_cell.length_c   1.000
_cell.angle_alpha   90.00
_cell.angle_beta   90.00
_cell.angle_gamma   90.00
#
_symmetry.space_group_name_H-M   'P 1'
#
loop_
_entity.id
_entity.type
_entity.pdbx_description
1 polymer ?
#
loop_
_entity_poly.entity_id
_entity_poly.type
_entity_poly.pdbx_seq_one_letter_code
_entity_poly.pdbx_strand_id
1 'polypeptide(L)'
;MLSELISLILFGIATAFSPGPNNIMTSYTAFNFGFKKAIPTMLGVVTGWTILIILLQFGSVAVFQRFEIIQTIIKISGSIYLLYMAYKLSYAGHSEKKIDPKPVTFLNTFFFQFINPKSIIVGLTAISMFIDPKNFFRDSIILTVVFFFMAIGSQTAWCLMGKYMRKFATSDRFIKTFNYTMSFLLIVCVILFYV
;
A
#
# COMPACT_ATOMS: atom_id res chain seq x y z
N MET A 1 -2.38 -25.55 -5.78
CA MET A 1 -2.99 -24.21 -5.82
C MET A 1 -4.50 -24.13 -6.10
N LEU A 2 -5.13 -24.86 -7.04
CA LEU A 2 -6.61 -24.75 -7.21
C LEU A 2 -7.39 -25.16 -5.95
N SER A 3 -6.94 -26.21 -5.26
CA SER A 3 -7.45 -26.65 -3.96
C SER A 3 -7.20 -25.65 -2.83
N GLU A 4 -6.26 -24.72 -3.01
CA GLU A 4 -5.84 -23.70 -2.03
C GLU A 4 -6.30 -22.30 -2.43
N LEU A 5 -7.09 -22.18 -3.49
CA LEU A 5 -7.53 -20.89 -4.03
C LEU A 5 -8.29 -20.07 -2.99
N ILE A 6 -9.10 -20.74 -2.16
CA ILE A 6 -9.82 -20.10 -1.05
C ILE A 6 -8.82 -19.53 -0.04
N SER A 7 -7.81 -20.30 0.36
CA SER A 7 -6.76 -19.85 1.29
C SER A 7 -5.96 -18.67 0.73
N LEU A 8 -5.61 -18.71 -0.55
CA LEU A 8 -4.94 -17.62 -1.26
C LEU A 8 -5.80 -16.34 -1.27
N ILE A 9 -7.10 -16.47 -1.55
CA ILE A 9 -8.04 -15.35 -1.55
C ILE A 9 -8.19 -14.78 -0.13
N LEU A 10 -8.37 -15.61 0.88
CA LEU A 10 -8.50 -15.18 2.28
C LEU A 10 -7.24 -14.48 2.77
N PHE A 11 -6.06 -15.03 2.44
CA PHE A 11 -4.78 -14.38 2.72
C PHE A 11 -4.66 -13.04 1.99
N GLY A 12 -5.05 -12.99 0.72
CA GLY A 12 -5.09 -11.77 -0.08
C GLY A 12 -6.01 -10.71 0.52
N ILE A 13 -7.20 -11.09 1.00
CA ILE A 13 -8.14 -10.18 1.68
C ILE A 13 -7.51 -9.63 2.96
N ALA A 14 -7.02 -10.51 3.83
CA ALA A 14 -6.43 -10.11 5.11
C ALA A 14 -5.24 -9.15 4.92
N THR A 15 -4.39 -9.42 3.95
CA THR A 15 -3.18 -8.63 3.71
C THR A 15 -3.45 -7.34 2.91
N ALA A 16 -4.32 -7.39 1.90
CA ALA A 16 -4.58 -6.25 1.02
C ALA A 16 -5.55 -5.23 1.64
N PHE A 17 -6.58 -5.68 2.36
CA PHE A 17 -7.62 -4.78 2.91
C PHE A 17 -7.26 -4.23 4.30
N SER A 18 -6.30 -4.84 4.99
CA SER A 18 -5.81 -4.32 6.27
C SER A 18 -5.29 -2.88 6.13
N PRO A 19 -5.44 -2.04 7.18
CA PRO A 19 -4.86 -0.72 7.20
C PRO A 19 -3.36 -0.80 6.90
N GLY A 20 -2.91 0.02 5.96
CA GLY A 20 -1.52 0.01 5.51
C GLY A 20 -1.23 1.24 4.67
N PRO A 21 0.04 1.53 4.38
CA PRO A 21 0.41 2.84 3.87
C PRO A 21 -0.25 3.21 2.55
N ASN A 22 -0.35 2.26 1.60
CA ASN A 22 -1.06 2.44 0.33
C ASN A 22 -2.53 2.83 0.53
N ASN A 23 -3.22 2.06 1.37
CA ASN A 23 -4.63 2.24 1.69
C ASN A 23 -4.88 3.59 2.38
N ILE A 24 -4.00 3.98 3.31
CA ILE A 24 -4.05 5.27 4.03
C ILE A 24 -3.87 6.43 3.05
N MET A 25 -2.86 6.36 2.17
CA MET A 25 -2.59 7.41 1.17
C MET A 25 -3.75 7.57 0.17
N THR A 26 -4.37 6.46 -0.25
CA THR A 26 -5.55 6.47 -1.13
C THR A 26 -6.78 7.07 -0.45
N SER A 27 -7.08 6.65 0.79
CA SER A 27 -8.17 7.23 1.58
C SER A 27 -8.00 8.73 1.81
N TYR A 28 -6.79 9.13 2.20
CA TYR A 28 -6.43 10.53 2.37
C TYR A 28 -6.63 11.33 1.08
N THR A 29 -6.18 10.80 -0.05
CA THR A 29 -6.31 11.48 -1.34
C THR A 29 -7.77 11.62 -1.76
N ALA A 30 -8.56 10.55 -1.58
CA ALA A 30 -9.98 10.57 -1.89
C ALA A 30 -10.77 11.53 -0.98
N PHE A 31 -10.41 11.61 0.30
CA PHE A 31 -11.04 12.52 1.26
C PHE A 31 -10.76 13.99 0.94
N ASN A 32 -9.50 14.35 0.66
CA ASN A 32 -9.11 15.75 0.48
C ASN A 32 -9.31 16.26 -0.96
N PHE A 33 -9.16 15.39 -1.97
CA PHE A 33 -9.14 15.78 -3.39
C PHE A 33 -10.22 15.10 -4.23
N GLY A 34 -11.01 14.21 -3.64
CA GLY A 34 -12.08 13.49 -4.31
C GLY A 34 -11.60 12.25 -5.10
N PHE A 35 -12.57 11.42 -5.46
CA PHE A 35 -12.35 10.12 -6.10
C PHE A 35 -11.51 10.22 -7.39
N LYS A 36 -11.83 11.17 -8.29
CA LYS A 36 -11.12 11.32 -9.57
C LYS A 36 -9.61 11.60 -9.37
N LYS A 37 -9.25 12.36 -8.34
CA LYS A 37 -7.85 12.67 -8.03
C LYS A 37 -7.14 11.54 -7.28
N ALA A 38 -7.86 10.57 -6.73
CA ALA A 38 -7.30 9.36 -6.13
C ALA A 38 -7.01 8.25 -7.17
N ILE A 39 -7.59 8.31 -8.38
CA ILE A 39 -7.35 7.29 -9.43
C ILE A 39 -5.86 7.11 -9.73
N PRO A 40 -5.04 8.18 -9.93
CA PRO A 40 -3.60 8.00 -10.16
C PRO A 40 -2.90 7.30 -8.98
N THR A 41 -3.29 7.62 -7.74
CA THR A 41 -2.78 6.96 -6.52
C THR A 41 -3.09 5.47 -6.54
N MET A 42 -4.35 5.10 -6.82
CA MET A 42 -4.79 3.71 -6.88
C MET A 42 -4.06 2.95 -7.98
N LEU A 43 -3.95 3.53 -9.17
CA LEU A 43 -3.25 2.92 -10.30
C LEU A 43 -1.77 2.71 -9.99
N GLY A 44 -1.10 3.67 -9.34
CA GLY A 44 0.30 3.53 -8.95
C GLY A 44 0.50 2.37 -7.97
N VAL A 45 -0.41 2.19 -7.01
CA VAL A 45 -0.39 1.03 -6.11
C VAL A 45 -0.59 -0.27 -6.90
N VAL A 46 -1.65 -0.37 -7.70
CA VAL A 46 -2.01 -1.61 -8.41
C VAL A 46 -0.90 -2.03 -9.38
N THR A 47 -0.39 -1.10 -10.21
CA THR A 47 0.66 -1.42 -11.18
C THR A 47 1.99 -1.71 -10.49
N GLY A 48 2.39 -0.88 -9.51
CA GLY A 48 3.62 -1.10 -8.75
C GLY A 48 3.60 -2.43 -8.01
N TRP A 49 2.46 -2.81 -7.42
CA TRP A 49 2.30 -4.06 -6.69
C TRP A 49 2.40 -5.26 -7.61
N THR A 50 1.75 -5.18 -8.77
CA THR A 50 1.76 -6.25 -9.78
C THR A 50 3.15 -6.45 -10.37
N ILE A 51 3.88 -5.36 -10.65
CA ILE A 51 5.27 -5.47 -11.12
C ILE A 51 6.17 -6.02 -10.03
N LEU A 52 6.02 -5.53 -8.79
CA LEU A 52 6.80 -6.03 -7.65
C LEU A 52 6.60 -7.54 -7.46
N ILE A 53 5.36 -8.04 -7.47
CA ILE A 53 5.11 -9.46 -7.21
C ILE A 53 5.69 -10.35 -8.32
N ILE A 54 5.61 -9.90 -9.57
CA ILE A 54 6.24 -10.58 -10.71
C ILE A 54 7.77 -10.62 -10.51
N LEU A 55 8.40 -9.49 -10.15
CA LEU A 55 9.84 -9.45 -9.89
C LEU A 55 10.24 -10.34 -8.71
N LEU A 56 9.42 -10.42 -7.66
CA LEU A 56 9.68 -11.29 -6.52
C LEU A 56 9.55 -12.79 -6.89
N GLN A 57 8.67 -13.15 -7.82
CA GLN A 57 8.53 -14.53 -8.31
C GLN A 57 9.76 -15.00 -9.08
N PHE A 58 10.31 -14.13 -9.94
CA PHE A 58 11.55 -14.43 -10.67
C PHE A 58 12.80 -14.21 -9.81
N GLY A 59 12.70 -13.41 -8.75
CA GLY A 59 13.72 -13.25 -7.74
C GLY A 59 13.87 -14.51 -6.87
N SER A 60 15.08 -14.77 -6.41
CA SER A 60 15.28 -15.85 -5.45
C SER A 60 14.86 -15.38 -4.05
N VAL A 61 13.80 -15.97 -3.50
CA VAL A 61 13.39 -15.78 -2.09
C VAL A 61 14.57 -16.05 -1.14
N ALA A 62 15.39 -17.06 -1.45
CA ALA A 62 16.58 -17.40 -0.68
C ALA A 62 17.66 -16.32 -0.74
N VAL A 63 17.79 -15.60 -1.86
CA VAL A 63 18.67 -14.42 -1.96
C VAL A 63 18.17 -13.32 -1.03
N PHE A 64 16.88 -12.99 -1.06
CA PHE A 64 16.33 -11.94 -0.20
C PHE A 64 16.49 -12.25 1.30
N GLN A 65 16.33 -13.52 1.69
CA GLN A 65 16.56 -13.98 3.06
C GLN A 65 18.04 -13.93 3.47
N ARG A 66 18.97 -14.12 2.54
CA ARG A 66 20.42 -14.12 2.81
C ARG A 66 21.03 -12.73 2.91
N PHE A 67 20.42 -11.72 2.29
CA PHE A 67 20.94 -10.35 2.28
C PHE A 67 20.15 -9.43 3.23
N GLU A 68 20.41 -9.54 4.53
CA GLU A 68 19.82 -8.70 5.59
C GLU A 68 20.01 -7.19 5.34
N ILE A 69 21.11 -6.82 4.68
CA ILE A 69 21.39 -5.43 4.30
C ILE A 69 20.30 -4.85 3.37
N ILE A 70 19.79 -5.64 2.43
CA ILE A 70 18.73 -5.20 1.50
C ILE A 70 17.44 -4.95 2.28
N GLN A 71 17.11 -5.87 3.19
CA GLN A 71 15.94 -5.73 4.07
C GLN A 71 16.02 -4.46 4.92
N THR A 72 17.22 -4.17 5.45
CA THR A 72 17.49 -2.98 6.26
C THR A 72 17.35 -1.70 5.45
N ILE A 73 17.91 -1.66 4.23
CA ILE A 73 17.77 -0.52 3.31
C ILE A 73 16.30 -0.25 2.98
N ILE A 74 15.52 -1.29 2.69
CA ILE A 74 14.09 -1.17 2.41
C ILE A 74 13.34 -0.65 3.63
N LYS A 75 13.58 -1.21 4.82
CA LYS A 75 12.96 -0.73 6.07
C LYS A 75 13.26 0.75 6.30
N ILE A 76 14.52 1.16 6.21
CA ILE A 76 14.92 2.56 6.46
C ILE A 76 14.35 3.50 5.40
N SER A 77 14.50 3.18 4.12
CA SER A 77 13.99 4.03 3.03
C SER A 77 12.47 4.14 3.04
N GLY A 78 11.76 3.04 3.28
CA GLY A 78 10.32 3.01 3.50
C GLY A 78 9.89 3.86 4.69
N SER A 79 10.59 3.75 5.82
CA SER A 79 10.34 4.56 7.02
C SER A 79 10.50 6.05 6.74
N ILE A 80 11.61 6.47 6.11
CA ILE A 80 11.85 7.87 5.75
C ILE A 80 10.73 8.39 4.84
N TYR A 81 10.34 7.61 3.84
CA TYR A 81 9.26 7.99 2.92
C TYR A 81 7.92 8.13 3.65
N LEU A 82 7.58 7.21 4.55
CA LEU A 82 6.32 7.27 5.30
C LEU A 82 6.29 8.40 6.32
N LEU A 83 7.41 8.73 6.97
CA LEU A 83 7.52 9.90 7.82
C LEU A 83 7.35 11.19 7.02
N TYR A 84 7.96 11.27 5.83
CA TYR A 84 7.74 12.38 4.90
C TYR A 84 6.27 12.50 4.49
N MET A 85 5.61 11.38 4.18
CA MET A 85 4.18 11.37 3.85
C MET A 85 3.32 11.75 5.05
N ALA A 86 3.60 11.24 6.26
CA ALA A 86 2.89 11.61 7.49
C ALA A 86 2.95 13.12 7.74
N TYR A 87 4.14 13.71 7.61
CA TYR A 87 4.31 15.16 7.66
C TYR A 87 3.45 15.87 6.59
N LYS A 88 3.51 15.43 5.33
CA LYS A 88 2.72 16.05 4.24
C LYS A 88 1.21 15.95 4.47
N LEU A 89 0.74 14.83 5.02
CA LEU A 89 -0.67 14.56 5.27
C LEU A 89 -1.21 15.42 6.43
N SER A 90 -0.42 15.59 7.49
CA SER A 90 -0.83 16.38 8.68
C SER A 90 -0.94 17.89 8.41
N TYR A 91 -0.19 18.41 7.42
CA TYR A 91 -0.19 19.84 7.09
C TYR A 91 -1.23 20.27 6.05
N ALA A 92 -1.96 19.35 5.41
CA ALA A 92 -3.03 19.72 4.50
C ALA A 92 -4.21 20.35 5.25
N GLY A 93 -4.40 21.67 5.06
CA GLY A 93 -5.43 22.46 5.74
C GLY A 93 -4.91 23.60 6.64
N HIS A 94 -3.58 23.81 6.74
CA HIS A 94 -3.00 24.98 7.39
C HIS A 94 -2.91 26.16 6.40
N SER A 95 -4.01 26.89 6.24
CA SER A 95 -4.07 28.08 5.38
C SER A 95 -3.46 29.31 6.08
N GLU A 96 -2.14 29.30 6.29
CA GLU A 96 -1.35 30.53 6.55
C GLU A 96 0.01 30.54 5.81
N LYS A 97 0.45 29.43 5.19
CA LYS A 97 1.65 29.40 4.33
C LYS A 97 1.39 28.71 2.98
N LYS A 98 2.05 29.23 1.94
CA LYS A 98 2.01 28.96 0.48
C LYS A 98 2.22 27.50 0.00
N ILE A 99 1.92 26.47 0.80
CA ILE A 99 1.98 25.08 0.32
C ILE A 99 0.56 24.60 0.06
N ASP A 100 0.15 24.74 -1.20
CA ASP A 100 -1.13 24.21 -1.67
C ASP A 100 -1.08 22.67 -1.56
N PRO A 101 -1.96 22.03 -0.77
CA PRO A 101 -1.88 20.60 -0.55
C PRO A 101 -2.09 19.86 -1.88
N LYS A 102 -1.16 18.98 -2.24
CA LYS A 102 -1.21 18.20 -3.49
C LYS A 102 -1.61 16.74 -3.23
N PRO A 103 -2.42 16.13 -4.12
CA PRO A 103 -2.76 14.71 -4.03
C PRO A 103 -1.52 13.83 -4.11
N VAL A 104 -1.63 12.61 -3.57
CA VAL A 104 -0.60 11.59 -3.76
C VAL A 104 -0.62 11.13 -5.22
N THR A 105 0.52 11.15 -5.89
CA THR A 105 0.59 10.89 -7.33
C THR A 105 0.78 9.40 -7.64
N PHE A 106 0.59 9.03 -8.91
CA PHE A 106 0.93 7.70 -9.41
C PHE A 106 2.38 7.31 -9.06
N LEU A 107 3.35 8.16 -9.39
CA LEU A 107 4.78 7.88 -9.18
C LEU A 107 5.12 7.68 -7.70
N ASN A 108 4.51 8.48 -6.82
CA ASN A 108 4.66 8.34 -5.37
C ASN A 108 4.31 6.92 -4.92
N THR A 109 3.12 6.44 -5.28
CA THR A 109 2.65 5.10 -4.89
C THR A 109 3.30 3.96 -5.66
N PHE A 110 3.67 4.18 -6.92
CA PHE A 110 4.33 3.19 -7.76
C PHE A 110 5.69 2.83 -7.20
N PHE A 111 6.58 3.82 -7.03
CA PHE A 111 7.92 3.58 -6.50
C PHE A 111 7.89 3.16 -5.04
N PHE A 112 6.91 3.62 -4.26
CA PHE A 112 6.77 3.20 -2.88
C PHE A 112 6.58 1.68 -2.73
N GLN A 113 5.99 0.97 -3.71
CA GLN A 113 5.84 -0.49 -3.61
C GLN A 113 7.17 -1.20 -3.40
N PHE A 114 8.23 -0.73 -4.05
CA PHE A 114 9.57 -1.33 -4.03
C PHE A 114 10.35 -1.07 -2.73
N ILE A 115 9.92 -0.09 -1.94
CA ILE A 115 10.51 0.25 -0.64
C ILE A 115 9.51 0.06 0.50
N ASN A 116 8.40 -0.66 0.27
CA ASN A 116 7.39 -0.94 1.27
C ASN A 116 7.62 -2.33 1.89
N PRO A 117 8.14 -2.43 3.13
CA PRO A 117 8.34 -3.70 3.80
C PRO A 117 7.07 -4.55 3.86
N LYS A 118 5.89 -3.94 4.05
CA LYS A 118 4.61 -4.65 4.07
C LYS A 118 4.37 -5.37 2.74
N SER A 119 4.51 -4.67 1.61
CA SER A 119 4.30 -5.25 0.27
C SER A 119 5.27 -6.41 0.05
N ILE A 120 6.55 -6.22 0.33
CA ILE A 120 7.58 -7.22 0.07
C ILE A 120 7.39 -8.46 0.94
N ILE A 121 7.12 -8.30 2.24
CA ILE A 121 6.85 -9.41 3.15
C ILE A 121 5.63 -10.20 2.67
N VAL A 122 4.52 -9.53 2.38
CA VAL A 122 3.30 -10.19 1.88
C VAL A 122 3.57 -10.95 0.58
N GLY A 123 4.31 -10.37 -0.37
CA GLY A 123 4.65 -11.00 -1.63
C GLY A 123 5.50 -12.25 -1.44
N LEU A 124 6.57 -12.16 -0.65
CA LEU A 124 7.46 -13.29 -0.35
C LEU A 124 6.72 -14.41 0.40
N THR A 125 5.87 -14.06 1.37
CA THR A 125 5.05 -15.03 2.10
C THR A 125 4.06 -15.73 1.15
N ALA A 126 3.38 -14.98 0.28
CA ALA A 126 2.45 -15.56 -0.67
C ALA A 126 3.14 -16.52 -1.66
N ILE A 127 4.29 -16.11 -2.20
CA ILE A 127 5.11 -16.94 -3.09
C ILE A 127 5.52 -18.23 -2.37
N SER A 128 6.03 -18.12 -1.14
CA SER A 128 6.47 -19.28 -0.36
C SER A 128 5.35 -20.22 0.05
N MET A 129 4.13 -19.71 0.25
CA MET A 129 2.99 -20.51 0.70
C MET A 129 2.22 -21.18 -0.44
N PHE A 130 2.13 -20.53 -1.60
CA PHE A 130 1.17 -20.95 -2.63
C PHE A 130 1.80 -21.39 -3.95
N ILE A 131 3.06 -21.03 -4.24
CA ILE A 131 3.72 -21.44 -5.49
C ILE A 131 4.42 -22.79 -5.30
N ASP A 132 3.96 -23.80 -6.03
CA ASP A 132 4.67 -25.08 -6.16
C ASP A 132 5.78 -24.96 -7.23
N PRO A 133 7.06 -25.19 -6.90
CA PRO A 133 8.15 -25.16 -7.87
C PRO A 133 7.96 -26.07 -9.09
N LYS A 134 7.23 -27.19 -8.94
CA LYS A 134 6.93 -28.11 -10.06
C LYS A 134 5.93 -27.51 -11.05
N ASN A 135 5.10 -26.56 -10.61
CA ASN A 135 4.05 -25.91 -11.38
C ASN A 135 4.25 -24.39 -11.48
N PHE A 136 5.51 -23.94 -11.39
CA PHE A 136 5.89 -22.54 -11.17
C PHE A 136 5.13 -21.54 -12.05
N PHE A 137 5.10 -21.74 -13.37
CA PHE A 137 4.45 -20.79 -14.29
C PHE A 137 2.93 -20.69 -14.06
N ARG A 138 2.25 -21.82 -13.90
CA ARG A 138 0.80 -21.85 -13.65
C ARG A 138 0.47 -21.14 -12.35
N ASP A 139 1.20 -21.48 -11.29
CA ASP A 139 0.90 -20.96 -9.96
C ASP A 139 1.30 -19.48 -9.82
N SER A 140 2.38 -19.05 -10.47
CA SER A 140 2.76 -17.64 -10.56
C SER A 140 1.69 -16.79 -11.25
N ILE A 141 1.12 -17.27 -12.36
CA ILE A 141 0.08 -16.56 -13.10
C ILE A 141 -1.18 -16.40 -12.24
N ILE A 142 -1.68 -17.50 -11.66
CA ILE A 142 -2.90 -17.46 -10.84
C ILE A 142 -2.68 -16.55 -9.62
N LEU A 143 -1.53 -16.66 -8.94
CA LEU A 143 -1.20 -15.81 -7.79
C LEU A 143 -1.20 -14.33 -8.19
N THR A 144 -0.49 -13.97 -9.26
CA THR A 144 -0.43 -12.59 -9.76
C THR A 144 -1.81 -12.05 -10.11
N VAL A 145 -2.66 -12.84 -10.78
CA VAL A 145 -4.03 -12.45 -11.14
C VAL A 145 -4.88 -12.22 -9.89
N VAL A 146 -4.85 -13.13 -8.92
CA VAL A 146 -5.61 -12.98 -7.68
C VAL A 146 -5.16 -11.72 -6.94
N PHE A 147 -3.86 -11.52 -6.75
CA PHE A 147 -3.33 -10.36 -6.04
C PHE A 147 -3.54 -9.02 -6.78
N PHE A 148 -3.57 -9.03 -8.11
CA PHE A 148 -3.96 -7.87 -8.90
C PHE A 148 -5.41 -7.44 -8.58
N PHE A 149 -6.35 -8.39 -8.57
CA PHE A 149 -7.74 -8.09 -8.21
C PHE A 149 -7.90 -7.72 -6.73
N MET A 150 -7.13 -8.33 -5.83
CA MET A 150 -7.12 -7.93 -4.41
C MET A 150 -6.63 -6.49 -4.22
N ALA A 151 -5.60 -6.08 -4.98
CA ALA A 151 -5.13 -4.70 -4.96
C ALA A 151 -6.18 -3.72 -5.49
N ILE A 152 -6.86 -4.04 -6.60
CA ILE A 152 -7.98 -3.21 -7.10
C ILE A 152 -9.09 -3.10 -6.05
N GLY A 153 -9.48 -4.23 -5.47
CA GLY A 153 -10.54 -4.30 -4.46
C GLY A 153 -10.20 -3.46 -3.23
N SER A 154 -8.99 -3.63 -2.67
CA SER A 154 -8.58 -2.90 -1.47
C SER A 154 -8.41 -1.41 -1.73
N GLN A 155 -7.78 -1.03 -2.84
CA GLN A 155 -7.63 0.38 -3.21
C GLN A 155 -8.99 1.05 -3.42
N THR A 156 -9.93 0.36 -4.06
CA THR A 156 -11.28 0.88 -4.27
C THR A 156 -12.03 1.03 -2.95
N ALA A 157 -11.98 0.03 -2.07
CA ALA A 157 -12.62 0.07 -0.77
C ALA A 157 -12.12 1.24 0.09
N TRP A 158 -10.80 1.41 0.18
CA TRP A 158 -10.20 2.52 0.93
C TRP A 158 -10.47 3.88 0.27
N CYS A 159 -10.43 3.98 -1.07
CA CYS A 159 -10.83 5.19 -1.78
C CYS A 159 -12.28 5.59 -1.47
N LEU A 160 -13.20 4.63 -1.49
CA LEU A 160 -14.61 4.85 -1.14
C LEU A 160 -14.78 5.23 0.33
N MET A 161 -14.01 4.63 1.24
CA MET A 161 -14.00 5.02 2.65
C MET A 161 -13.61 6.50 2.82
N GLY A 162 -12.50 6.93 2.20
CA GLY A 162 -12.07 8.33 2.24
C GLY A 162 -13.12 9.28 1.65
N LYS A 163 -13.69 8.94 0.48
CA LYS A 163 -14.77 9.69 -0.15
C LYS A 163 -16.02 9.78 0.74
N TYR A 164 -16.40 8.69 1.39
CA TYR A 164 -17.55 8.62 2.27
C TYR A 164 -17.36 9.46 3.53
N MET A 165 -16.18 9.36 4.16
CA MET A 165 -15.80 10.18 5.32
C MET A 165 -15.85 11.68 5.02
N ARG A 166 -15.54 12.10 3.78
CA ARG A 166 -15.64 13.51 3.38
C ARG A 166 -17.05 14.08 3.50
N LYS A 167 -18.11 13.26 3.41
CA LYS A 167 -19.50 13.73 3.60
C LYS A 167 -19.79 14.22 5.02
N PHE A 168 -19.03 13.74 6.00
CA PHE A 168 -19.17 14.12 7.41
C PHE A 168 -18.25 15.28 7.81
N ALA A 169 -17.40 15.76 6.89
CA ALA A 169 -16.44 16.82 7.14
C ALA A 169 -17.12 18.21 7.10
N THR A 170 -17.95 18.48 8.11
CA THR A 170 -18.73 19.72 8.25
C THR A 170 -17.94 20.88 8.87
N SER A 171 -16.74 20.62 9.40
CA SER A 171 -15.87 21.62 10.02
C SER A 171 -14.40 21.39 9.72
N ASP A 172 -13.61 22.45 9.77
CA ASP A 172 -12.15 22.38 9.62
C ASP A 172 -11.49 21.48 10.68
N ARG A 173 -12.09 21.42 11.88
CA ARG A 173 -11.64 20.51 12.94
C ARG A 173 -11.73 19.06 12.49
N PHE A 174 -12.84 18.66 11.87
CA PHE A 174 -13.01 17.28 11.37
C PHE A 174 -11.98 16.95 10.29
N ILE A 175 -11.74 17.87 9.35
CA ILE A 175 -10.73 17.71 8.28
C ILE A 175 -9.34 17.51 8.91
N LYS A 176 -8.96 18.36 9.87
CA LYS A 176 -7.69 18.26 10.58
C LYS A 176 -7.57 16.95 11.35
N THR A 177 -8.60 16.56 12.10
CA THR A 177 -8.62 15.28 12.83
C THR A 177 -8.42 14.10 11.88
N PHE A 178 -9.14 14.06 10.76
CA PHE A 178 -8.97 13.00 9.76
C PHE A 178 -7.53 12.95 9.21
N ASN A 179 -6.97 14.11 8.85
CA ASN A 179 -5.61 14.21 8.33
C ASN A 179 -4.55 13.79 9.37
N TYR A 180 -4.72 14.17 10.64
CA TYR A 180 -3.88 13.71 11.74
C TYR A 180 -4.02 12.21 12.00
N THR A 181 -5.22 11.65 11.92
CA THR A 181 -5.42 10.20 12.02
C THR A 181 -4.68 9.46 10.91
N MET A 182 -4.80 9.92 9.66
CA MET A 182 -4.06 9.30 8.53
C MET A 182 -2.55 9.42 8.72
N SER A 183 -2.05 10.59 9.15
CA SER A 183 -0.63 10.79 9.50
C SER A 183 -0.17 9.85 10.61
N PHE A 184 -0.94 9.74 11.69
CA PHE A 184 -0.64 8.86 12.82
C PHE A 184 -0.60 7.39 12.38
N LEU A 185 -1.54 6.94 11.55
CA LEU A 185 -1.55 5.58 11.02
C LEU A 185 -0.31 5.27 10.16
N LEU A 186 0.23 6.25 9.43
CA LEU A 186 1.51 6.08 8.71
C LEU A 186 2.68 5.90 9.68
N ILE A 187 2.73 6.66 10.78
CA ILE A 187 3.74 6.50 11.83
C ILE A 187 3.62 5.12 12.48
N VAL A 188 2.40 4.65 12.75
CA VAL A 188 2.17 3.29 13.26
C VAL A 188 2.70 2.25 12.27
N CYS A 189 2.50 2.43 10.96
CA CYS A 189 3.08 1.52 9.95
C CYS A 189 4.61 1.49 10.02
N VAL A 190 5.26 2.64 10.25
CA VAL A 190 6.72 2.70 10.45
C VAL A 190 7.15 1.89 11.66
N ILE A 191 6.46 2.06 12.81
CA ILE A 191 6.77 1.30 14.03
C ILE A 191 6.63 -0.21 13.77
N LEU A 192 5.57 -0.62 13.09
CA LEU A 192 5.32 -2.02 12.73
C LEU A 192 6.36 -2.64 11.78
N PHE A 193 7.24 -1.85 11.14
CA PHE A 193 8.35 -2.42 10.34
C PHE A 193 9.49 -2.99 11.20
N TYR A 194 9.52 -2.63 12.49
CA TYR A 194 10.59 -2.99 13.44
C TYR A 194 10.13 -3.94 14.56
N VAL A 195 8.85 -4.32 14.56
CA VAL A 195 8.28 -5.35 15.45
C VAL A 195 8.16 -6.65 14.65
#